data_AF-A0A9P0NY48-F1
#
_entry.id   AF-A0A9P0NY48-F1
#
_cell.length_a   1.000
_cell.length_b   1.000
_cell.length_c   1.000
_cell.angle_alpha   90.00
_cell.angle_beta   90.00
_cell.angle_gamma   90.00
#
_symmetry.space_group_name_H-M   'P 1'
#
loop_
_entity.id
_entity.type
_entity.pdbx_description
1 polymer ?
#
loop_
_entity_poly.entity_id
_entity_poly.type
_entity_poly.pdbx_seq_one_letter_code
_entity_poly.pdbx_strand_id
1 'polypeptide(L)'
;MTTVSLVAATQFFYTLCMTLVLVAAFLTWLYCFCSRDHDKYLLLLLSNGANLVIGGFCGLIAVCIFGANGDNRDWMPYWQHNDLSWSFGFACVGSLLLIPAGVLFLVEAKRVKYRRLRGSSRPTSQYSIEPTQSQAKPSAPAYPHHTDI
;
A
#
# COMPACT_ATOMS: atom_id res chain seq x y z
N MET A 1 9.17 36.12 19.52
CA MET A 1 9.88 35.21 18.59
C MET A 1 9.15 33.87 18.37
N THR A 2 8.20 33.47 19.22
CA THR A 2 7.44 32.21 19.09
C THR A 2 6.27 32.26 18.11
N THR A 3 5.79 33.45 17.77
CA THR A 3 4.53 33.70 17.07
C THR A 3 4.61 33.39 15.57
N VAL A 4 5.67 33.85 14.91
CA VAL A 4 5.94 33.58 13.48
C VAL A 4 6.15 32.08 13.22
N SER A 5 6.68 31.35 14.20
CA SER A 5 7.00 29.92 14.07
C SER A 5 5.76 29.04 13.94
N LEU A 6 4.64 29.38 14.59
CA LEU A 6 3.43 28.55 14.57
C LEU A 6 2.63 28.68 13.27
N VAL A 7 2.57 29.88 12.69
CA VAL A 7 1.99 30.11 11.35
C VAL A 7 2.82 29.41 10.30
N ALA A 8 4.16 29.53 10.37
CA ALA A 8 5.07 28.81 9.50
C ALA A 8 4.93 27.28 9.65
N ALA A 9 4.77 26.78 10.88
CA ALA A 9 4.56 25.36 11.14
C ALA A 9 3.24 24.85 10.53
N THR A 10 2.14 25.57 10.75
CA THR A 10 0.82 25.23 10.17
C THR A 10 0.91 25.16 8.65
N GLN A 11 1.50 26.18 8.02
CA GLN A 11 1.68 26.24 6.58
C GLN A 11 2.56 25.08 6.07
N PHE A 12 3.68 24.83 6.72
CA PHE A 12 4.60 23.76 6.35
C PHE A 12 3.91 22.39 6.40
N PHE A 13 3.28 22.06 7.53
CA PHE A 13 2.63 20.76 7.71
C PHE A 13 1.43 20.58 6.77
N TYR A 14 0.63 21.63 6.55
CA TYR A 14 -0.51 21.52 5.64
C TYR A 14 -0.09 21.46 4.17
N THR A 15 0.98 22.18 3.79
CA THR A 15 1.56 22.08 2.45
C THR A 15 2.10 20.67 2.21
N LEU A 16 2.83 20.12 3.18
CA LEU A 16 3.31 18.74 3.12
C LEU A 16 2.16 17.74 2.99
N CYS A 17 1.09 17.91 3.76
CA CYS A 17 -0.14 17.11 3.62
C CYS A 17 -0.70 17.19 2.18
N MET A 18 -0.89 18.39 1.63
CA MET A 18 -1.42 18.58 0.28
C MET A 18 -0.52 17.98 -0.79
N THR A 19 0.81 18.14 -0.67
CA THR A 19 1.76 17.53 -1.60
C THR A 19 1.69 16.01 -1.55
N LEU A 20 1.64 15.42 -0.35
CA LEU A 20 1.49 13.97 -0.20
C LEU A 20 0.17 13.48 -0.78
N VAL A 21 -0.94 14.22 -0.63
CA VAL A 21 -2.22 13.87 -1.28
C VAL A 21 -2.12 13.88 -2.80
N LEU A 22 -1.44 14.86 -3.40
CA LEU A 22 -1.22 14.89 -4.85
C LEU A 22 -0.38 13.69 -5.32
N VAL A 23 0.67 13.34 -4.56
CA VAL A 23 1.47 12.13 -4.82
C VAL A 23 0.60 10.87 -4.69
N ALA A 24 -0.26 10.78 -3.66
CA ALA A 24 -1.18 9.66 -3.47
C ALA A 24 -2.17 9.54 -4.62
N ALA A 25 -2.71 10.66 -5.11
CA ALA A 25 -3.63 10.68 -6.24
C ALA A 25 -2.94 10.14 -7.50
N PHE A 26 -1.70 10.55 -7.76
CA PHE A 26 -0.90 10.02 -8.87
C PHE A 26 -0.59 8.53 -8.72
N LEU A 27 -0.19 8.08 -7.53
CA LEU A 27 0.06 6.66 -7.25
C LEU A 27 -1.21 5.80 -7.38
N THR A 28 -2.35 6.33 -6.95
CA THR A 28 -3.66 5.68 -7.08
C THR A 28 -4.10 5.61 -8.54
N TRP A 29 -3.81 6.65 -9.32
CA TRP A 29 -4.03 6.63 -10.77
C TRP A 29 -3.19 5.52 -11.42
N LEU A 30 -1.89 5.43 -11.13
CA LEU A 30 -1.04 4.33 -11.60
C LEU A 30 -1.58 2.95 -11.17
N TYR A 31 -2.06 2.84 -9.94
CA TYR A 31 -2.67 1.62 -9.42
C TYR A 31 -3.89 1.17 -10.25
N CYS A 32 -4.73 2.09 -10.72
CA CYS A 32 -5.90 1.77 -11.54
C CYS A 32 -5.54 1.23 -12.93
N PHE A 33 -4.37 1.60 -13.47
CA PHE A 33 -3.93 1.20 -14.82
C PHE A 33 -2.86 0.09 -14.83
N CYS A 34 -2.22 -0.22 -13.70
CA CYS A 34 -1.23 -1.28 -13.62
C CYS A 34 -1.87 -2.67 -13.37
N SER A 35 -1.37 -3.69 -14.06
CA SER A 35 -1.73 -5.10 -13.79
C SER A 35 -1.32 -5.52 -12.37
N ARG A 36 -2.19 -6.27 -11.70
CA ARG A 36 -1.98 -6.76 -10.31
C ARG A 36 -0.87 -7.81 -10.20
N ASP A 37 -0.50 -8.43 -11.32
CA ASP A 37 0.54 -9.46 -11.37
C ASP A 37 1.96 -8.89 -11.39
N HIS A 38 2.12 -7.56 -11.49
CA HIS A 38 3.44 -6.96 -11.45
C HIS A 38 4.04 -7.00 -10.04
N ASP A 39 5.36 -7.24 -9.95
CA ASP A 39 6.08 -7.24 -8.67
C ASP A 39 5.97 -5.90 -7.94
N LYS A 40 5.91 -4.81 -8.71
CA LYS A 40 5.76 -3.43 -8.24
C LYS A 40 4.40 -3.14 -7.59
N TYR A 41 3.40 -4.00 -7.78
CA TYR A 41 2.06 -3.83 -7.19
C TYR A 41 2.10 -3.73 -5.66
N LEU A 42 2.92 -4.56 -5.01
CA LEU A 42 3.08 -4.52 -3.55
C LEU A 42 3.72 -3.21 -3.09
N LEU A 43 4.73 -2.73 -3.82
CA LEU A 43 5.41 -1.47 -3.51
C LEU A 43 4.48 -0.27 -3.70
N LEU A 44 3.65 -0.26 -4.75
CA LEU A 44 2.65 0.78 -4.97
C LEU A 44 1.66 0.85 -3.80
N LEU A 45 1.15 -0.30 -3.34
CA LEU A 45 0.22 -0.36 -2.21
C LEU A 45 0.84 0.12 -0.90
N LEU A 46 2.06 -0.33 -0.59
CA LEU A 46 2.77 0.07 0.61
C LEU A 46 3.12 1.56 0.60
N SER A 47 3.64 2.04 -0.53
CA SER A 47 4.01 3.45 -0.72
C SER A 47 2.79 4.36 -0.62
N ASN A 48 1.71 4.05 -1.35
CA ASN A 48 0.49 4.86 -1.33
C ASN A 48 -0.17 4.87 0.06
N GLY A 49 -0.23 3.71 0.72
CA GLY A 49 -0.78 3.59 2.08
C GLY A 49 0.04 4.38 3.11
N ALA A 50 1.37 4.24 3.10
CA ALA A 50 2.24 4.98 4.01
C ALA A 50 2.17 6.50 3.75
N ASN A 51 2.19 6.90 2.49
CA ASN A 51 2.08 8.29 2.06
C ASN A 51 0.77 8.95 2.55
N LEU A 52 -0.37 8.26 2.43
CA LEU A 52 -1.66 8.75 2.94
C LEU A 52 -1.68 8.87 4.47
N VAL A 53 -1.13 7.89 5.20
CA VAL A 53 -1.07 7.95 6.68
C VAL A 53 -0.19 9.11 7.15
N ILE A 54 1.01 9.26 6.57
CA ILE A 54 1.91 10.37 6.90
C ILE A 54 1.24 11.71 6.57
N GLY A 55 0.62 11.82 5.40
CA GLY A 55 -0.13 13.01 4.99
C GLY A 55 -1.26 13.35 5.97
N GLY A 56 -2.05 12.36 6.39
CA GLY A 56 -3.10 12.53 7.39
C GLY A 56 -2.59 13.06 8.72
N PHE A 57 -1.47 12.53 9.24
CA PHE A 57 -0.86 13.07 10.47
C PHE A 57 -0.33 14.49 10.30
N CYS A 58 0.32 14.81 9.17
CA CYS A 58 0.75 16.17 8.88
C CYS A 58 -0.45 17.13 8.82
N GLY A 59 -1.52 16.75 8.14
CA GLY A 59 -2.77 17.52 8.07
C GLY A 59 -3.38 17.72 9.45
N LEU A 60 -3.46 16.67 10.27
CA LEU A 60 -3.98 16.73 11.64
C LEU A 60 -3.18 17.67 12.53
N ILE A 61 -1.84 17.61 12.48
CA ILE A 61 -0.99 18.52 13.24
C ILE A 61 -1.27 19.97 12.83
N ALA A 62 -1.37 20.25 11.53
CA ALA A 62 -1.66 21.60 11.04
C ALA A 62 -3.03 22.12 11.51
N VAL A 63 -4.10 21.33 11.35
CA VAL A 63 -5.45 21.76 11.75
C VAL A 63 -5.60 21.87 13.27
N CYS A 64 -4.87 21.06 14.05
CA CYS A 64 -4.82 21.19 15.50
C CYS A 64 -4.11 22.49 15.93
N ILE A 65 -2.96 22.82 15.34
CA ILE A 65 -2.27 24.09 15.64
C ILE A 65 -3.15 25.28 15.25
N PHE A 66 -3.71 25.27 14.05
CA PHE A 66 -4.58 26.35 13.56
C PHE A 66 -5.86 26.47 14.38
N GLY A 67 -6.53 25.36 14.67
CA GLY A 67 -7.76 25.33 15.44
C GLY A 67 -7.55 25.78 16.89
N ALA A 68 -6.49 25.32 17.55
CA ALA A 68 -6.19 25.69 18.93
C ALA A 68 -5.76 27.16 19.08
N ASN A 69 -5.27 27.79 18.01
CA ASN A 69 -4.82 29.18 18.00
C ASN A 69 -5.74 30.11 17.20
N GLY A 70 -6.91 29.64 16.76
CA GLY A 70 -7.78 30.40 15.85
C GLY A 70 -8.13 31.82 16.34
N ASP A 71 -8.30 32.00 17.65
CA ASP A 71 -8.65 33.28 18.29
C ASP A 71 -7.46 33.92 19.06
N ASN A 72 -6.26 33.33 18.98
CA ASN A 72 -5.11 33.83 19.73
C ASN A 72 -4.54 35.09 19.07
N ARG A 73 -4.34 36.15 19.88
CA ARG A 73 -3.88 37.46 19.38
C ARG A 73 -2.43 37.47 18.92
N ASP A 74 -1.62 36.62 19.53
CA ASP A 74 -0.17 36.70 19.39
C ASP A 74 0.33 35.87 18.21
N TRP A 75 -0.40 34.85 17.76
CA TRP A 75 0.16 33.88 16.81
C TRP A 75 0.12 34.34 15.34
N MET A 76 -0.85 35.17 14.95
CA MET A 76 -1.07 35.60 13.55
C MET A 76 -1.39 37.10 13.46
N PRO A 77 -0.81 37.85 12.50
CA PRO A 77 -1.22 39.23 12.24
C PRO A 77 -2.67 39.30 11.75
N TYR A 78 -3.42 40.32 12.18
CA TYR A 78 -4.84 40.52 11.85
C TYR A 78 -5.78 39.38 12.32
N TRP A 79 -5.46 38.77 13.45
CA TRP A 79 -6.26 37.70 14.08
C TRP A 79 -7.76 38.05 14.25
N GLN A 80 -8.11 39.34 14.38
CA GLN A 80 -9.52 39.76 14.52
C GLN A 80 -10.41 39.38 13.33
N HIS A 81 -9.81 39.16 12.17
CA HIS A 81 -10.51 38.81 10.94
C HIS A 81 -10.36 37.31 10.61
N ASN A 82 -9.84 36.51 11.54
CA ASN A 82 -9.60 35.08 11.34
C ASN A 82 -10.87 34.27 11.65
N ASP A 83 -11.93 34.50 10.87
CA ASP A 83 -13.15 33.72 10.97
C ASP A 83 -12.95 32.32 10.37
N LEU A 84 -13.15 31.28 11.19
CA LEU A 84 -13.03 29.88 10.78
C LEU A 84 -14.09 29.54 9.73
N SER A 85 -13.68 29.58 8.47
CA SER A 85 -14.56 29.30 7.34
C SER A 85 -14.71 27.79 7.07
N TRP A 86 -15.59 27.46 6.12
CA TRP A 86 -15.78 26.08 5.64
C TRP A 86 -14.50 25.40 5.16
N SER A 87 -13.51 26.15 4.68
CA SER A 87 -12.23 25.58 4.24
C SER A 87 -11.49 24.87 5.39
N PHE A 88 -11.56 25.42 6.61
CA PHE A 88 -11.02 24.77 7.80
C PHE A 88 -11.79 23.49 8.14
N GLY A 89 -13.13 23.51 8.02
CA GLY A 89 -13.96 22.31 8.21
C GLY A 89 -13.56 21.18 7.25
N PHE A 90 -13.37 21.50 5.97
CA PHE A 90 -12.90 20.54 4.97
C PHE A 90 -11.48 20.06 5.24
N ALA A 91 -10.59 20.93 5.73
CA ALA A 91 -9.23 20.55 6.11
C ALA A 91 -9.23 19.51 7.25
N CYS A 92 -10.08 19.69 8.27
CA CYS A 92 -10.25 18.74 9.37
C CYS A 92 -10.76 17.39 8.89
N VAL A 93 -11.85 17.38 8.12
CA VAL A 93 -12.46 16.15 7.59
C VAL A 93 -11.50 15.42 6.65
N GLY A 94 -10.86 16.16 5.73
CA GLY A 94 -9.88 15.60 4.81
C GLY A 94 -8.71 14.93 5.54
N SER A 95 -8.09 15.64 6.48
CA SER A 95 -6.96 15.13 7.26
C SER A 95 -7.32 13.87 8.06
N LEU A 96 -8.52 13.83 8.66
CA LEU A 96 -9.03 12.65 9.38
C LEU A 96 -9.26 11.45 8.46
N LEU A 97 -9.82 11.66 7.26
CA LEU A 97 -10.16 10.59 6.32
C LEU A 97 -8.93 9.99 5.62
N LEU A 98 -7.82 10.71 5.54
CA LEU A 98 -6.56 10.20 4.95
C LEU A 98 -6.00 9.00 5.72
N ILE A 99 -6.14 8.97 7.06
CA ILE A 99 -5.62 7.90 7.90
C ILE A 99 -6.29 6.55 7.62
N PRO A 100 -7.63 6.39 7.75
CA PRO A 100 -8.28 5.12 7.44
C PRO A 100 -8.10 4.73 5.97
N ALA A 101 -8.09 5.69 5.04
CA ALA A 101 -7.79 5.43 3.63
C ALA A 101 -6.40 4.79 3.45
N GLY A 102 -5.36 5.37 4.06
CA GLY A 102 -4.01 4.83 4.02
C GLY A 102 -3.89 3.45 4.70
N VAL A 103 -4.56 3.25 5.83
CA VAL A 103 -4.62 1.95 6.53
C VAL A 103 -5.23 0.87 5.64
N LEU A 104 -6.29 1.16 4.89
CA LEU A 104 -6.91 0.18 3.97
C LEU A 104 -5.93 -0.27 2.88
N PHE A 105 -5.14 0.65 2.29
CA PHE A 105 -4.08 0.28 1.34
C PHE A 105 -3.00 -0.61 1.99
N LEU A 106 -2.58 -0.32 3.21
CA LEU A 106 -1.61 -1.14 3.95
C LEU A 106 -2.16 -2.53 4.30
N VAL A 107 -3.44 -2.63 4.65
CA VAL A 107 -4.10 -3.92 4.90
C VAL A 107 -4.13 -4.76 3.64
N GLU A 108 -4.47 -4.19 2.48
CA GLU A 108 -4.41 -4.93 1.22
C GLU A 108 -2.96 -5.32 0.89
N ALA A 109 -1.97 -4.49 1.20
CA ALA A 109 -0.56 -4.80 0.96
C ALA A 109 -0.14 -6.04 1.77
N LYS A 110 -0.54 -6.08 3.05
CA LYS A 110 -0.34 -7.26 3.92
C LYS A 110 -1.04 -8.48 3.34
N ARG A 111 -2.30 -8.37 2.93
CA ARG A 111 -3.05 -9.49 2.33
C ARG A 111 -2.36 -10.06 1.09
N VAL A 112 -1.91 -9.19 0.17
CA VAL A 112 -1.15 -9.61 -1.03
C VAL A 112 0.14 -10.32 -0.64
N LYS A 113 0.91 -9.76 0.31
CA LYS A 113 2.17 -10.36 0.79
C LYS A 113 1.94 -11.76 1.36
N TYR A 114 0.93 -11.95 2.21
CA TYR A 114 0.60 -13.26 2.77
C TYR A 114 0.16 -14.27 1.70
N ARG A 115 -0.61 -13.86 0.68
CA ARG A 115 -0.99 -14.73 -0.45
C ARG A 115 0.23 -15.21 -1.23
N ARG A 116 1.19 -14.32 -1.54
CA ARG A 116 2.42 -14.66 -2.25
C ARG A 116 3.29 -15.65 -1.47
N LEU A 117 3.48 -15.41 -0.16
CA LEU A 117 4.23 -16.32 0.72
C LEU A 117 3.59 -17.72 0.78
N ARG A 118 2.27 -17.80 0.96
CA ARG A 118 1.55 -19.09 0.96
C ARG A 118 1.61 -19.82 -0.39
N GLY A 119 1.61 -19.08 -1.50
CA GLY A 119 1.79 -19.65 -2.84
C GLY A 119 3.18 -20.25 -3.03
N SER A 120 4.23 -19.53 -2.62
CA SER A 120 5.62 -20.01 -2.70
C SER A 120 5.92 -21.17 -1.73
N SER A 121 5.24 -21.25 -0.59
CA SER A 121 5.40 -22.36 0.37
C SER A 121 4.70 -23.66 -0.05
N ARG A 122 3.90 -23.68 -1.13
CA ARG A 122 3.42 -24.94 -1.73
C ARG A 122 4.56 -25.49 -2.59
N PRO A 123 5.22 -26.59 -2.21
CA PRO A 123 6.36 -27.10 -2.96
C PRO A 123 5.94 -27.46 -4.39
N THR A 124 6.64 -26.90 -5.39
CA THR A 124 6.60 -27.29 -6.81
C THR A 124 6.97 -28.77 -7.04
N SER A 125 7.37 -29.50 -6.00
CA SER A 125 7.86 -30.88 -6.08
C SER A 125 6.80 -31.96 -6.34
N GLN A 126 5.51 -31.64 -6.43
CA GLN A 126 4.44 -32.65 -6.60
C GLN A 126 3.92 -32.80 -8.05
N TYR A 127 4.71 -32.36 -9.04
CA TYR A 127 4.51 -32.68 -10.45
C TYR A 127 5.79 -33.25 -11.10
N SER A 128 6.63 -33.95 -10.34
CA SER A 128 7.48 -34.95 -11.00
C SER A 128 6.56 -36.11 -11.34
N ILE A 129 6.09 -36.13 -12.58
CA ILE A 129 5.51 -37.34 -13.17
C ILE A 129 6.63 -38.36 -13.10
N GLU A 130 6.54 -39.30 -12.16
CA GLU A 130 7.34 -40.50 -12.19
C GLU A 130 7.03 -41.16 -13.55
N PRO A 131 7.99 -41.23 -14.49
CA PRO A 131 7.74 -41.96 -15.71
C PRO A 131 7.56 -43.40 -15.25
N THR A 132 6.33 -43.90 -15.28
CA THR A 132 6.06 -45.33 -15.14
C THR A 132 6.95 -46.01 -16.16
N GLN A 133 8.09 -46.53 -15.71
CA GLN A 133 8.84 -47.52 -16.45
C GLN A 133 7.90 -48.72 -16.55
N SER A 134 7.07 -48.73 -17.59
CA SER A 134 6.58 -49.97 -18.16
C SER A 134 7.82 -50.74 -18.57
N GLN A 135 8.35 -51.53 -17.63
CA GLN A 135 9.24 -52.62 -17.94
C GLN A 135 8.48 -53.54 -18.90
N ALA A 136 8.69 -53.30 -20.19
CA ALA A 136 8.53 -54.31 -21.20
C ALA A 136 9.44 -55.47 -20.78
N LYS A 137 8.84 -56.56 -20.31
CA LYS A 137 9.50 -57.86 -20.19
C LYS A 137 9.23 -58.61 -21.50
N PRO A 138 10.20 -58.76 -22.42
CA PRO A 138 10.07 -59.70 -23.50
C PRO A 138 10.49 -61.07 -22.96
N SER A 139 9.52 -61.94 -22.68
CA SER A 139 9.79 -63.37 -22.53
C SER A 139 9.85 -64.00 -23.93
N ALA A 140 11.06 -64.21 -24.43
CA ALA A 140 11.30 -64.97 -25.65
C ALA A 140 10.89 -66.44 -25.48
N PRO A 141 10.37 -67.11 -26.52
CA PRO A 141 10.14 -68.55 -26.50
C PRO A 141 11.45 -69.28 -26.82
N ALA A 142 11.84 -70.22 -25.96
CA ALA A 142 12.93 -71.15 -26.26
C ALA A 142 12.54 -72.55 -25.78
N TYR A 143 12.16 -73.40 -26.72
CA TYR A 143 12.25 -74.85 -26.56
C TYR A 143 13.03 -75.42 -27.74
N PRO A 144 14.15 -76.11 -27.50
CA PRO A 144 14.72 -77.04 -28.46
C PRO A 144 14.65 -78.50 -27.98
N HIS A 145 14.93 -79.41 -28.93
CA HIS A 145 14.94 -80.87 -28.92
C HIS A 145 13.57 -81.56 -29.18
N HIS A 146 13.43 -82.49 -30.13
CA HIS A 146 14.38 -83.45 -30.70
C HIS A 146 13.90 -83.93 -32.09
N THR A 147 14.84 -84.22 -32.99
CA THR A 147 14.69 -84.84 -34.33
C THR A 147 14.35 -86.35 -34.29
N ASP A 148 13.90 -86.88 -35.44
CA ASP A 148 13.87 -88.30 -35.86
C ASP A 148 12.83 -89.19 -35.13
N ILE A 149 11.83 -89.82 -35.78
CA ILE A 149 11.81 -90.68 -36.98
C ILE A 149 10.44 -90.55 -37.68
#